data_AF-A0A972DIA4-F1
#
_entry.id   AF-A0A972DIA4-F1
#
_cell.length_a   1.000
_cell.length_b   1.000
_cell.length_c   1.000
_cell.angle_alpha   90.00
_cell.angle_beta   90.00
_cell.angle_gamma   90.00
#
_symmetry.space_group_name_H-M   'P 1'
#
loop_
_entity.id
_entity.type
_entity.pdbx_description
1 polymer ?
#
loop_
_entity_poly.entity_id
_entity_poly.type
_entity_poly.pdbx_seq_one_letter_code
_entity_poly.pdbx_strand_id
1 'polypeptide(L)'
;MKANKVFLFILSIVLLFNITGCGKSSEKEKEEENPVPRELKSIEEDIESILATLSDPSLSEEKREENKTKKKQQTDSKEDEEQMNQKDEETGGKDKEQGEDKEEGKKKEEGKNKEAEKEKENGEGGGQKEESQKEKGDGKSSEGETSDGEKEDPKMKEEEQKKENWKQIEKTLKGIHSTWNSYLPKAVKDGVPPKLTEEFGDMLNEVTNMSLEKNNAQMLLAVNKLYSFIPNALAVYDSPIHPGIKKVRYYTRNVIYNANIGDWEQAAKDAEELESVWSSTKSMVAKKSKEDVETLNYAVKDLLKVVQMESKQLVFIKGEIVMQNIKDIEKTLKDGEESGKI
;
A
#
# COMPACT_ATOMS: atom_id res chain seq x y z
N MET A 1 24.51 -84.68 16.31
CA MET A 1 23.14 -84.27 15.89
C MET A 1 22.30 -83.57 16.97
N LYS A 2 22.84 -83.21 18.15
CA LYS A 2 22.08 -82.46 19.18
C LYS A 2 22.38 -80.95 19.22
N ALA A 3 23.54 -80.50 18.72
CA ALA A 3 23.91 -79.08 18.71
C ALA A 3 23.16 -78.23 17.66
N ASN A 4 22.88 -78.78 16.46
CA ASN A 4 22.16 -78.03 15.41
C ASN A 4 20.67 -77.81 15.71
N LYS A 5 20.06 -78.65 16.57
CA LYS A 5 18.65 -78.46 16.98
C LYS A 5 18.50 -77.39 18.05
N VAL A 6 19.49 -77.22 18.93
CA VAL A 6 19.52 -76.14 19.93
C VAL A 6 19.78 -74.79 19.25
N PHE A 7 20.66 -74.75 18.25
CA PHE A 7 20.93 -73.52 17.49
C PHE A 7 19.72 -73.07 16.65
N LEU A 8 18.99 -74.00 16.01
CA LEU A 8 17.74 -73.68 15.29
C LEU A 8 16.59 -73.26 16.22
N PHE A 9 16.54 -73.77 17.46
CA PHE A 9 15.53 -73.38 18.44
C PHE A 9 15.80 -71.98 19.02
N ILE A 10 17.08 -71.63 19.24
CA ILE A 10 17.49 -70.29 19.70
C ILE A 10 17.31 -69.25 18.59
N LEU A 11 17.58 -69.58 17.32
CA LEU A 11 17.35 -68.68 16.18
C LEU A 11 15.84 -68.41 15.94
N SER A 12 14.98 -69.39 16.23
CA SER A 12 13.51 -69.27 16.12
C SER A 12 12.91 -68.41 17.25
N ILE A 13 13.48 -68.47 18.47
CA ILE A 13 13.04 -67.65 19.61
C ILE A 13 13.46 -66.19 19.46
N VAL A 14 14.61 -65.90 18.85
CA VAL A 14 15.06 -64.52 18.58
C VAL A 14 14.24 -63.84 17.47
N LEU A 15 13.60 -64.61 16.57
CA LEU A 15 12.68 -64.07 15.56
C LEU A 15 11.27 -63.75 16.09
N LEU A 16 10.90 -64.23 17.29
CA LEU A 16 9.56 -64.08 17.87
C LEU A 16 9.45 -62.95 18.91
N PHE A 17 10.52 -62.19 19.16
CA PHE A 17 10.54 -61.03 20.07
C PHE A 17 10.47 -59.66 19.39
N ASN A 18 10.20 -59.59 18.08
CA ASN A 18 10.03 -58.31 17.35
C ASN A 18 8.58 -57.96 17.02
N ILE A 19 7.60 -58.45 17.80
CA ILE A 19 6.19 -58.12 17.54
C ILE A 19 5.39 -57.93 18.84
N THR A 20 5.78 -56.99 19.69
CA THR A 20 4.81 -56.24 20.52
C THR A 20 5.40 -54.91 21.00
N GLY A 21 4.72 -53.81 20.70
CA GLY A 21 4.71 -52.64 21.58
C GLY A 21 5.62 -51.47 21.22
N CYS A 22 5.16 -50.62 20.28
CA CYS A 22 4.54 -49.36 20.70
C CYS A 22 3.66 -48.88 19.55
N GLY A 23 2.34 -48.92 19.76
CA GLY A 23 1.41 -48.22 18.89
C GLY A 23 1.73 -46.74 18.97
N LYS A 24 2.44 -46.23 17.95
CA LYS A 24 2.26 -44.84 17.55
C LYS A 24 0.86 -44.79 16.95
N SER A 25 -0.14 -44.61 17.79
CA SER A 25 -1.18 -43.68 17.36
C SER A 25 -0.41 -42.42 17.00
N SER A 26 -0.32 -42.10 15.71
CA SER A 26 -0.25 -40.70 15.37
C SER A 26 -1.51 -40.11 15.98
N GLU A 27 -1.41 -39.68 17.23
CA GLU A 27 -2.17 -38.56 17.69
C GLU A 27 -1.91 -37.54 16.58
N LYS A 28 -2.92 -37.36 15.71
CA LYS A 28 -2.95 -36.15 14.90
C LYS A 28 -2.88 -35.09 15.98
N GLU A 29 -1.71 -34.49 16.18
CA GLU A 29 -1.60 -33.21 16.87
C GLU A 29 -2.72 -32.40 16.26
N LYS A 30 -3.73 -32.09 17.07
CA LYS A 30 -4.75 -31.14 16.63
C LYS A 30 -3.95 -29.88 16.42
N GLU A 31 -3.68 -29.57 15.17
CA GLU A 31 -3.08 -28.31 14.74
C GLU A 31 -3.89 -27.22 15.46
N GLU A 32 -3.24 -26.56 16.41
CA GLU A 32 -3.88 -25.53 17.21
C GLU A 32 -4.20 -24.39 16.24
N GLU A 33 -5.49 -24.13 16.01
CA GLU A 33 -5.91 -23.04 15.11
C GLU A 33 -5.24 -21.74 15.54
N ASN A 34 -4.57 -21.08 14.60
CA ASN A 34 -3.92 -19.80 14.79
C ASN A 34 -4.64 -18.72 13.96
N PRO A 35 -5.83 -18.26 14.38
CA PRO A 35 -6.62 -17.33 13.61
C PRO A 35 -5.93 -15.97 13.49
N VAL A 36 -6.23 -15.25 12.40
CA VAL A 36 -5.74 -13.89 12.17
C VAL A 36 -6.11 -12.97 13.34
N PRO A 37 -5.14 -12.33 14.02
CA PRO A 37 -5.38 -11.48 15.19
C PRO A 37 -6.18 -10.22 14.83
N ARG A 38 -6.96 -9.70 15.79
CA ARG A 38 -7.78 -8.49 15.55
C ARG A 38 -6.90 -7.27 15.30
N GLU A 39 -5.74 -7.22 15.94
CA GLU A 39 -4.78 -6.14 15.82
C GLU A 39 -4.23 -6.06 14.40
N LEU A 40 -3.89 -7.21 13.78
CA LEU A 40 -3.44 -7.24 12.38
C LEU A 40 -4.54 -6.80 11.41
N LYS A 41 -5.80 -7.19 11.67
CA LYS A 41 -6.96 -6.72 10.89
C LYS A 41 -7.18 -5.21 11.04
N SER A 42 -7.08 -4.69 12.27
CA SER A 42 -7.22 -3.25 12.56
C SER A 42 -6.12 -2.45 11.87
N ILE A 43 -4.87 -2.93 11.87
CA ILE A 43 -3.77 -2.28 11.15
C ILE A 43 -4.07 -2.28 9.65
N GLU A 44 -4.54 -3.38 9.07
CA GLU A 44 -4.95 -3.41 7.64
C GLU A 44 -6.05 -2.37 7.35
N GLU A 45 -7.11 -2.33 8.17
CA GLU A 45 -8.23 -1.39 8.04
C GLU A 45 -7.80 0.08 8.16
N ASP A 46 -6.91 0.38 9.11
CA ASP A 46 -6.36 1.73 9.31
C ASP A 46 -5.49 2.16 8.12
N ILE A 47 -4.66 1.26 7.58
CA ILE A 47 -3.87 1.53 6.37
C ILE A 47 -4.79 1.79 5.16
N GLU A 48 -5.83 0.97 4.98
CA GLU A 48 -6.83 1.14 3.93
C GLU A 48 -7.60 2.46 4.07
N SER A 49 -7.91 2.86 5.29
CA SER A 49 -8.55 4.15 5.60
C SER A 49 -7.67 5.34 5.21
N ILE A 50 -6.36 5.28 5.48
CA ILE A 50 -5.41 6.30 5.04
C ILE A 50 -5.34 6.34 3.50
N LEU A 51 -5.22 5.19 2.83
CA LEU A 51 -5.19 5.14 1.36
C LEU A 51 -6.47 5.69 0.72
N ALA A 52 -7.63 5.38 1.30
CA ALA A 52 -8.91 5.92 0.85
C ALA A 52 -8.96 7.44 1.01
N THR A 53 -8.51 7.96 2.16
CA THR A 53 -8.44 9.40 2.43
C THR A 53 -7.48 10.11 1.47
N LEU A 54 -6.31 9.51 1.20
CA LEU A 54 -5.33 10.02 0.24
C LEU A 54 -5.85 10.00 -1.20
N SER A 55 -6.77 9.10 -1.53
CA SER A 55 -7.39 9.03 -2.86
C SER A 55 -8.52 10.05 -3.05
N ASP A 56 -8.85 10.84 -2.01
CA ASP A 56 -9.85 11.90 -2.11
C ASP A 56 -9.37 13.01 -3.07
N PRO A 57 -10.19 13.44 -4.05
CA PRO A 57 -9.81 14.47 -5.01
C PRO A 57 -9.37 15.80 -4.38
N SER A 58 -9.83 16.14 -3.18
CA SER A 58 -9.39 17.34 -2.44
C SER A 58 -7.91 17.31 -2.04
N LEU A 59 -7.30 16.12 -2.01
CA LEU A 59 -5.87 15.95 -1.77
C LEU A 59 -5.05 15.77 -3.06
N SER A 60 -5.71 15.60 -4.21
CA SER A 60 -5.01 15.49 -5.49
C SER A 60 -4.33 16.82 -5.84
N GLU A 61 -3.04 16.76 -6.17
CA GLU A 61 -2.24 17.94 -6.50
C GLU A 61 -2.45 18.45 -7.93
N GLU A 62 -3.34 17.81 -8.69
CA GLU A 62 -3.70 18.28 -10.03
C GLU A 62 -4.45 19.61 -9.93
N LYS A 63 -3.71 20.69 -10.14
CA LYS A 63 -4.27 21.91 -10.73
C LYS A 63 -5.10 21.46 -11.91
N ARG A 64 -6.42 21.67 -11.84
CA ARG A 64 -7.33 21.54 -12.98
C ARG A 64 -6.91 22.55 -14.05
N GLU A 65 -5.91 22.21 -14.85
CA GLU A 65 -5.70 22.85 -16.13
C GLU A 65 -6.93 22.56 -16.98
N GLU A 66 -7.69 23.61 -17.24
CA GLU A 66 -8.80 23.58 -18.17
C GLU A 66 -8.37 22.85 -19.45
N ASN A 67 -9.13 21.83 -19.83
CA ASN A 67 -9.13 21.29 -21.19
C ASN A 67 -9.57 22.40 -22.17
N LYS A 68 -8.63 23.26 -22.53
CA LYS A 68 -8.64 24.14 -23.71
C LYS A 68 -7.54 23.71 -24.67
N THR A 69 -7.48 22.43 -25.01
CA THR A 69 -6.80 22.04 -26.25
C THR A 69 -7.77 22.29 -27.39
N LYS A 70 -7.72 23.54 -27.88
CA LYS A 70 -8.33 23.96 -29.13
C LYS A 70 -7.87 23.02 -30.25
N LYS A 71 -8.86 22.33 -30.82
CA LYS A 71 -8.92 21.92 -32.22
C LYS A 71 -8.34 23.05 -33.09
N LYS A 72 -7.16 22.84 -33.69
CA LYS A 72 -6.75 23.58 -34.89
C LYS A 72 -6.30 22.58 -35.95
N GLN A 73 -7.05 22.63 -37.03
CA GLN A 73 -6.90 21.93 -38.30
C GLN A 73 -5.44 21.82 -38.75
N GLN A 74 -5.10 20.64 -39.28
CA GLN A 74 -4.12 20.55 -40.35
C GLN A 74 -4.75 19.73 -41.48
N THR A 75 -5.38 20.45 -42.40
CA THR A 75 -5.70 20.00 -43.76
C THR A 75 -5.14 21.05 -44.70
N ASP A 76 -4.36 20.54 -45.66
CA ASP A 76 -3.93 21.13 -46.93
C ASP A 76 -3.00 22.34 -46.95
N SER A 77 -1.73 22.06 -47.32
CA SER A 77 -1.10 22.67 -48.50
C SER A 77 0.04 21.75 -48.98
N LYS A 78 -0.21 21.05 -50.09
CA LYS A 78 0.81 20.50 -50.99
C LYS A 78 1.04 21.51 -52.12
N GLU A 79 2.21 21.41 -52.75
CA GLU A 79 2.71 22.14 -53.94
C GLU A 79 3.34 23.51 -53.65
N ASP A 80 4.68 23.58 -53.68
CA ASP A 80 5.40 23.85 -54.93
C ASP A 80 6.83 23.26 -54.90
N GLU A 81 7.20 22.65 -56.02
CA GLU A 81 8.55 22.23 -56.37
C GLU A 81 9.37 23.45 -56.80
N GLU A 82 10.66 23.50 -56.44
CA GLU A 82 11.69 23.89 -57.39
C GLU A 82 13.03 23.25 -57.02
N GLN A 83 13.53 22.41 -57.92
CA GLN A 83 14.89 21.89 -57.98
C GLN A 83 15.84 22.99 -58.51
N MET A 84 17.05 23.11 -57.99
CA MET A 84 18.29 22.77 -58.73
C MET A 84 19.59 23.21 -58.02
N ASN A 85 20.43 22.19 -57.77
CA ASN A 85 21.85 22.07 -58.12
C ASN A 85 22.94 23.02 -57.57
N GLN A 86 23.80 22.36 -56.77
CA GLN A 86 25.23 22.06 -57.00
C GLN A 86 26.35 23.10 -56.75
N LYS A 87 27.40 22.53 -56.12
CA LYS A 87 28.85 22.84 -56.15
C LYS A 87 29.31 24.05 -55.32
N ASP A 88 30.43 24.05 -54.58
CA ASP A 88 31.67 23.23 -54.49
C ASP A 88 32.15 23.25 -53.00
N GLU A 89 32.77 22.20 -52.44
CA GLU A 89 34.24 22.05 -52.21
C GLU A 89 34.94 23.37 -51.79
N GLU A 90 35.75 23.48 -50.73
CA GLU A 90 36.89 22.62 -50.36
C GLU A 90 37.52 23.11 -49.02
N THR A 91 38.29 22.23 -48.35
CA THR A 91 39.39 22.51 -47.38
C THR A 91 39.06 23.18 -46.03
N GLY A 92 39.59 22.81 -44.86
CA GLY A 92 40.76 22.00 -44.50
C GLY A 92 41.62 22.77 -43.47
N GLY A 93 41.84 22.21 -42.27
CA GLY A 93 43.04 22.48 -41.47
C GLY A 93 42.94 23.29 -40.17
N LYS A 94 43.01 22.55 -39.04
CA LYS A 94 43.98 22.62 -37.91
C LYS A 94 44.19 23.87 -37.02
N ASP A 95 44.37 23.51 -35.74
CA ASP A 95 45.15 24.17 -34.65
C ASP A 95 44.53 25.46 -34.08
N LYS A 96 44.54 25.76 -32.77
CA LYS A 96 45.36 25.31 -31.63
C LYS A 96 44.73 25.79 -30.31
N GLU A 97 45.12 25.12 -29.23
CA GLU A 97 44.99 25.49 -27.81
C GLU A 97 45.42 26.94 -27.50
N GLN A 98 44.92 27.53 -26.40
CA GLN A 98 45.66 27.68 -25.12
C GLN A 98 45.06 28.77 -24.19
N GLY A 99 45.09 28.50 -22.87
CA GLY A 99 44.87 29.44 -21.75
C GLY A 99 43.58 29.14 -20.99
N GLU A 100 43.51 28.94 -19.67
CA GLU A 100 44.31 29.50 -18.57
C GLU A 100 44.38 28.55 -17.35
N ASP A 101 45.52 28.60 -16.66
CA ASP A 101 45.71 28.20 -15.25
C ASP A 101 44.92 29.10 -14.29
N LYS A 102 44.38 28.53 -13.21
CA LYS A 102 44.69 28.97 -11.82
C LYS A 102 44.03 28.09 -10.75
N GLU A 103 44.89 27.58 -9.86
CA GLU A 103 44.60 27.15 -8.51
C GLU A 103 43.90 28.25 -7.69
N GLU A 104 42.97 27.86 -6.81
CA GLU A 104 43.02 28.29 -5.41
C GLU A 104 42.20 27.35 -4.51
N GLY A 105 42.81 26.94 -3.40
CA GLY A 105 42.17 26.18 -2.34
C GLY A 105 41.81 27.03 -1.11
N LYS A 106 41.29 26.30 -0.12
CA LYS A 106 41.09 26.62 1.32
C LYS A 106 39.75 27.21 1.79
N LYS A 107 39.02 26.31 2.47
CA LYS A 107 38.64 26.32 3.90
C LYS A 107 38.08 27.62 4.51
N LYS A 108 36.88 27.50 5.08
CA LYS A 108 36.54 28.07 6.39
C LYS A 108 35.72 27.07 7.23
N GLU A 109 36.28 26.71 8.39
CA GLU A 109 35.58 26.23 9.58
C GLU A 109 35.17 27.45 10.43
N GLU A 110 34.01 27.37 11.07
CA GLU A 110 33.65 27.92 12.40
C GLU A 110 32.21 27.44 12.68
N GLY A 111 31.77 26.94 13.85
CA GLY A 111 32.40 26.90 15.15
C GLY A 111 31.52 27.47 16.27
N LYS A 112 30.45 26.75 16.63
CA LYS A 112 29.93 26.50 18.02
C LYS A 112 29.32 27.62 18.90
N ASN A 113 28.41 27.14 19.78
CA ASN A 113 27.87 27.65 21.07
C ASN A 113 26.64 28.57 21.03
N LYS A 114 25.67 28.51 21.98
CA LYS A 114 25.23 27.56 23.04
C LYS A 114 23.96 28.17 23.69
N GLU A 115 23.06 27.29 24.15
CA GLU A 115 22.16 27.37 25.33
C GLU A 115 21.46 28.68 25.75
N ALA A 116 20.14 28.60 25.96
CA ALA A 116 19.53 28.88 27.28
C ALA A 116 18.06 28.39 27.36
N GLU A 117 17.79 27.64 28.43
CA GLU A 117 16.50 27.15 28.93
C GLU A 117 15.51 28.28 29.29
N LYS A 118 14.22 27.93 29.32
CA LYS A 118 13.30 28.40 30.37
C LYS A 118 12.13 27.45 30.55
N GLU A 119 12.13 26.75 31.68
CA GLU A 119 10.95 26.20 32.34
C GLU A 119 9.95 27.32 32.68
N LYS A 120 8.66 26.98 32.64
CA LYS A 120 7.68 27.54 33.58
C LYS A 120 6.56 26.54 33.83
N GLU A 121 6.49 26.18 35.11
CA GLU A 121 5.47 25.40 35.79
C GLU A 121 4.34 26.33 36.28
N ASN A 122 3.11 25.80 36.27
CA ASN A 122 1.86 26.18 36.97
C ASN A 122 0.71 25.78 36.03
N GLY A 123 -0.34 25.04 36.42
CA GLY A 123 -0.92 24.76 37.73
C GLY A 123 -2.45 24.88 37.57
N GLU A 124 -3.19 23.90 38.09
CA GLU A 124 -4.66 23.86 38.30
C GLU A 124 -5.54 23.68 37.04
N GLY A 125 -6.55 22.79 36.97
CA GLY A 125 -7.21 21.98 37.99
C GLY A 125 -8.71 22.31 38.09
N GLY A 126 -9.57 21.46 37.50
CA GLY A 126 -11.03 21.38 37.75
C GLY A 126 -11.87 22.51 37.13
N GLY A 127 -13.01 22.30 36.49
CA GLY A 127 -14.03 21.26 36.64
C GLY A 127 -15.38 21.97 36.55
N GLN A 128 -15.93 22.09 35.34
CA GLN A 128 -17.29 22.60 35.07
C GLN A 128 -18.33 21.52 35.40
N LYS A 129 -19.39 21.89 36.13
CA LYS A 129 -20.79 21.67 35.71
C LYS A 129 -21.82 22.30 36.67
N GLU A 130 -22.99 22.49 36.07
CA GLU A 130 -24.33 22.84 36.59
C GLU A 130 -24.69 24.33 36.48
N GLU A 131 -25.50 24.74 35.49
CA GLU A 131 -26.92 24.42 35.19
C GLU A 131 -27.85 25.43 35.85
N SER A 132 -28.58 26.17 35.02
CA SER A 132 -29.74 26.96 35.43
C SER A 132 -30.68 27.10 34.24
N GLN A 133 -31.78 26.34 34.30
CA GLN A 133 -32.97 26.46 33.48
C GLN A 133 -33.84 27.65 33.93
N LYS A 134 -34.39 28.38 32.95
CA LYS A 134 -35.72 29.04 32.89
C LYS A 134 -35.76 29.80 31.55
N GLU A 135 -36.84 29.93 30.79
CA GLU A 135 -38.27 29.70 31.00
C GLU A 135 -38.95 29.69 29.60
N LYS A 136 -40.13 29.08 29.49
CA LYS A 136 -40.98 29.06 28.28
C LYS A 136 -41.71 30.39 28.07
N GLY A 137 -41.91 30.77 26.80
CA GLY A 137 -42.93 31.74 26.37
C GLY A 137 -43.35 31.50 24.90
N ASP A 138 -44.61 31.14 24.70
CA ASP A 138 -45.32 30.99 23.41
C ASP A 138 -45.63 32.34 22.74
N GLY A 139 -45.67 32.40 21.40
CA GLY A 139 -46.52 33.37 20.69
C GLY A 139 -46.00 34.06 19.42
N LYS A 140 -46.05 33.35 18.27
CA LYS A 140 -46.61 33.75 16.96
C LYS A 140 -46.27 35.11 16.25
N SER A 141 -45.68 34.92 15.06
CA SER A 141 -45.84 35.65 13.76
C SER A 141 -45.02 36.91 13.42
N SER A 142 -44.18 36.71 12.40
CA SER A 142 -43.94 37.53 11.20
C SER A 142 -43.16 38.85 11.35
N GLU A 143 -41.90 38.83 10.95
CA GLU A 143 -41.38 39.75 9.92
C GLU A 143 -40.05 39.21 9.35
N GLY A 144 -39.81 39.51 8.07
CA GLY A 144 -38.95 38.74 7.19
C GLY A 144 -37.46 38.73 7.54
N GLU A 145 -36.88 37.53 7.49
CA GLU A 145 -35.46 37.36 7.25
C GLU A 145 -35.28 36.90 5.80
N THR A 146 -34.78 37.82 4.98
CA THR A 146 -33.90 37.46 3.88
C THR A 146 -32.71 36.73 4.50
N SER A 147 -32.78 35.40 4.55
CA SER A 147 -31.62 34.55 4.70
C SER A 147 -30.78 34.73 3.43
N ASP A 148 -29.97 35.79 3.41
CA ASP A 148 -28.74 35.80 2.63
C ASP A 148 -27.93 34.61 3.13
N GLY A 149 -28.12 33.47 2.46
CA GLY A 149 -27.21 32.34 2.63
C GLY A 149 -25.85 32.85 2.19
N GLU A 150 -24.96 33.07 3.16
CA GLU A 150 -23.53 33.18 2.91
C GLU A 150 -23.16 31.99 2.03
N LYS A 151 -23.00 32.26 0.73
CA LYS A 151 -22.35 31.33 -0.18
C LYS A 151 -20.89 31.33 0.25
N GLU A 152 -20.58 30.51 1.26
CA GLU A 152 -19.23 30.16 1.64
C GLU A 152 -18.43 29.87 0.35
N ASP A 153 -17.30 30.56 0.20
CA ASP A 153 -16.45 30.47 -0.98
C ASP A 153 -16.06 28.99 -1.21
N PRO A 154 -16.33 28.41 -2.39
CA PRO A 154 -15.96 27.04 -2.72
C PRO A 154 -14.49 26.70 -2.43
N LYS A 155 -13.57 27.68 -2.52
CA LYS A 155 -12.16 27.48 -2.17
C LYS A 155 -11.94 27.29 -0.67
N MET A 156 -12.72 27.99 0.16
CA MET A 156 -12.59 27.90 1.62
C MET A 156 -13.04 26.52 2.12
N LYS A 157 -14.09 25.95 1.51
CA LYS A 157 -14.54 24.57 1.77
C LYS A 157 -13.51 23.52 1.37
N GLU A 158 -12.87 23.70 0.21
CA GLU A 158 -11.85 22.76 -0.28
C GLU A 158 -10.60 22.75 0.62
N GLU A 159 -10.16 23.93 1.09
CA GLU A 159 -9.05 24.04 2.05
C GLU A 159 -9.39 23.45 3.43
N GLU A 160 -10.62 23.62 3.91
CA GLU A 160 -11.10 23.01 5.16
C GLU A 160 -11.16 21.49 5.06
N GLN A 161 -11.70 20.96 3.95
CA GLN A 161 -11.73 19.52 3.70
C GLN A 161 -10.32 18.94 3.65
N LYS A 162 -9.39 19.61 2.95
CA LYS A 162 -7.98 19.21 2.91
C LYS A 162 -7.36 19.15 4.31
N LYS A 163 -7.61 20.17 5.15
CA LYS A 163 -7.13 20.18 6.54
C LYS A 163 -7.70 19.02 7.35
N GLU A 164 -8.99 18.74 7.21
CA GLU A 164 -9.65 17.65 7.94
C GLU A 164 -9.13 16.28 7.50
N ASN A 165 -8.94 16.06 6.20
CA ASN A 165 -8.36 14.83 5.67
C ASN A 165 -6.95 14.57 6.25
N TRP A 166 -6.09 15.60 6.34
CA TRP A 166 -4.78 15.45 6.96
C TRP A 166 -4.83 15.16 8.45
N LYS A 167 -5.75 15.79 9.20
CA LYS A 167 -5.94 15.46 10.63
C LYS A 167 -6.40 14.01 10.81
N GLN A 168 -7.28 13.52 9.93
CA GLN A 168 -7.74 12.14 9.97
C GLN A 168 -6.59 11.16 9.68
N ILE A 169 -5.70 11.48 8.72
CA ILE A 169 -4.49 10.70 8.45
C ILE A 169 -3.59 10.67 9.69
N GLU A 170 -3.27 11.83 10.29
CA GLU A 170 -2.44 11.90 11.50
C GLU A 170 -3.03 11.11 12.68
N LYS A 171 -4.35 11.20 12.89
CA LYS A 171 -5.07 10.45 13.92
C LYS A 171 -4.97 8.95 13.68
N THR A 172 -5.15 8.52 12.43
CA THR A 172 -5.11 7.10 12.04
C THR A 172 -3.70 6.54 12.21
N LEU A 173 -2.65 7.28 11.82
CA LEU A 173 -1.25 6.90 12.05
C LEU A 173 -0.92 6.68 13.53
N LYS A 174 -1.40 7.57 14.42
CA LYS A 174 -1.27 7.38 15.88
C LYS A 174 -1.98 6.12 16.37
N GLY A 175 -3.13 5.79 15.77
CA GLY A 175 -3.84 4.53 16.00
C GLY A 175 -2.99 3.32 15.63
N ILE A 176 -2.40 3.31 14.43
CA ILE A 176 -1.53 2.23 13.96
C ILE A 176 -0.34 2.03 14.91
N HIS A 177 0.33 3.10 15.35
CA HIS A 177 1.43 3.00 16.33
C HIS A 177 1.01 2.30 17.63
N SER A 178 -0.17 2.66 18.13
CA SER A 178 -0.71 2.09 19.38
C SER A 178 -1.05 0.61 19.20
N THR A 179 -1.76 0.27 18.12
CA THR A 179 -2.13 -1.12 17.79
C THR A 179 -0.89 -1.96 17.53
N TRP A 180 0.10 -1.43 16.79
CA TRP A 180 1.37 -2.10 16.52
C TRP A 180 2.12 -2.47 17.80
N ASN A 181 2.27 -1.54 18.73
CA ASN A 181 2.93 -1.79 20.01
C ASN A 181 2.22 -2.90 20.81
N SER A 182 0.88 -2.96 20.75
CA SER A 182 0.11 -4.02 21.41
C SER A 182 0.21 -5.38 20.70
N TYR A 183 0.35 -5.38 19.37
CA TYR A 183 0.41 -6.58 18.54
C TYR A 183 1.79 -7.26 18.59
N LEU A 184 2.87 -6.48 18.66
CA LEU A 184 4.24 -6.96 18.51
C LEU A 184 4.59 -8.21 19.37
N PRO A 185 4.26 -8.27 20.68
CA PRO A 185 4.57 -9.47 21.48
C PRO A 185 3.88 -10.72 20.94
N LYS A 186 2.64 -10.59 20.46
CA LYS A 186 1.88 -11.69 19.87
C LYS A 186 2.43 -12.06 18.49
N ALA A 187 2.74 -11.08 17.64
CA ALA A 187 3.36 -11.33 16.34
C ALA A 187 4.63 -12.18 16.47
N VAL A 188 5.53 -11.82 17.40
CA VAL A 188 6.76 -12.57 17.68
C VAL A 188 6.45 -13.97 18.22
N LYS A 189 5.49 -14.09 19.15
CA LYS A 189 5.06 -15.39 19.69
C LYS A 189 4.50 -16.32 18.60
N ASP A 190 3.74 -15.77 17.66
CA ASP A 190 3.12 -16.51 16.57
C ASP A 190 4.09 -16.80 15.41
N GLY A 191 5.35 -16.36 15.52
CA GLY A 191 6.41 -16.69 14.55
C GLY A 191 6.57 -15.70 13.40
N VAL A 192 5.99 -14.49 13.49
CA VAL A 192 6.29 -13.42 12.53
C VAL A 192 7.80 -13.09 12.63
N PRO A 193 8.55 -13.09 11.51
CA PRO A 193 9.99 -12.88 11.55
C PRO A 193 10.38 -11.55 12.21
N PRO A 194 11.36 -11.52 13.15
CA PRO A 194 11.77 -10.29 13.83
C PRO A 194 12.15 -9.17 12.86
N LYS A 195 12.86 -9.49 11.78
CA LYS A 195 13.20 -8.54 10.73
C LYS A 195 11.97 -7.89 10.09
N LEU A 196 10.92 -8.66 9.83
CA LEU A 196 9.67 -8.14 9.26
C LEU A 196 8.97 -7.19 10.26
N THR A 197 9.02 -7.49 11.55
CA THR A 197 8.47 -6.60 12.59
C THR A 197 9.27 -5.30 12.73
N GLU A 198 10.60 -5.37 12.67
CA GLU A 198 11.49 -4.20 12.69
C GLU A 198 11.24 -3.30 11.47
N GLU A 199 11.22 -3.89 10.27
CA GLU A 199 10.96 -3.17 9.01
C GLU A 199 9.60 -2.48 9.00
N PHE A 200 8.55 -3.09 9.57
CA PHE A 200 7.25 -2.44 9.70
C PHE A 200 7.29 -1.26 10.66
N GLY A 201 7.93 -1.40 11.82
CA GLY A 201 8.08 -0.31 12.79
C GLY A 201 8.83 0.89 12.19
N ASP A 202 9.93 0.63 11.49
CA ASP A 202 10.72 1.66 10.81
C ASP A 202 9.94 2.35 9.69
N MET A 203 9.22 1.57 8.86
CA MET A 203 8.35 2.11 7.82
C MET A 203 7.22 2.97 8.39
N LEU A 204 6.63 2.56 9.51
CA LEU A 204 5.58 3.33 10.17
C LEU A 204 6.11 4.68 10.69
N ASN A 205 7.34 4.70 11.23
CA ASN A 205 8.03 5.93 11.62
C ASN A 205 8.29 6.83 10.40
N GLU A 206 8.77 6.27 9.30
CA GLU A 206 9.03 6.97 8.04
C GLU A 206 7.75 7.62 7.47
N VAL A 207 6.67 6.85 7.33
CA VAL A 207 5.36 7.33 6.88
C VAL A 207 4.83 8.45 7.78
N THR A 208 5.04 8.33 9.09
CA THR A 208 4.63 9.36 10.05
C THR A 208 5.37 10.68 9.82
N ASN A 209 6.68 10.61 9.61
CA ASN A 209 7.48 11.80 9.32
C ASN A 209 7.13 12.41 7.95
N MET A 210 6.94 11.57 6.92
CA MET A 210 6.53 12.02 5.59
C MET A 210 5.18 12.74 5.60
N SER A 211 4.26 12.35 6.48
CA SER A 211 2.94 13.00 6.58
C SER A 211 3.01 14.50 6.91
N LEU A 212 4.14 14.97 7.47
CA LEU A 212 4.39 16.37 7.74
C LEU A 212 4.58 17.19 6.45
N GLU A 213 5.10 16.58 5.39
CA GLU A 213 5.35 17.23 4.09
C GLU A 213 4.08 17.36 3.26
N LYS A 214 3.06 16.54 3.56
CA LYS A 214 1.74 16.56 2.92
C LYS A 214 1.77 16.36 1.39
N ASN A 215 2.79 15.68 0.89
CA ASN A 215 2.86 15.25 -0.50
C ASN A 215 1.95 14.03 -0.71
N ASN A 216 0.85 14.21 -1.45
CA ASN A 216 -0.17 13.17 -1.58
C ASN A 216 0.35 11.94 -2.35
N ALA A 217 1.06 12.16 -3.45
CA ALA A 217 1.53 11.08 -4.32
C ALA A 217 2.60 10.21 -3.64
N GLN A 218 3.53 10.83 -2.93
CA GLN A 218 4.55 10.11 -2.15
C GLN A 218 3.92 9.38 -0.97
N MET A 219 2.92 9.97 -0.31
CA MET A 219 2.20 9.31 0.78
C MET A 219 1.45 8.07 0.31
N LEU A 220 0.82 8.08 -0.87
CA LEU A 220 0.17 6.88 -1.44
C LEU A 220 1.16 5.71 -1.59
N LEU A 221 2.36 5.98 -2.12
CA LEU A 221 3.41 4.97 -2.28
C LEU A 221 3.91 4.44 -0.93
N ALA A 222 4.22 5.33 0.02
CA ALA A 222 4.78 4.91 1.32
C ALA A 222 3.75 4.18 2.19
N VAL A 223 2.49 4.63 2.20
CA VAL A 223 1.42 3.91 2.92
C VAL A 223 1.14 2.56 2.25
N ASN A 224 1.22 2.44 0.92
CA ASN A 224 1.13 1.14 0.27
C ASN A 224 2.34 0.25 0.58
N LYS A 225 3.54 0.82 0.73
CA LYS A 225 4.71 0.06 1.21
C LYS A 225 4.49 -0.46 2.63
N LEU A 226 3.89 0.33 3.52
CA LEU A 226 3.46 -0.12 4.85
C LEU A 226 2.46 -1.28 4.77
N TYR A 227 1.51 -1.23 3.83
CA TYR A 227 0.56 -2.31 3.56
C TYR A 227 1.24 -3.65 3.23
N SER A 228 2.43 -3.65 2.61
CA SER A 228 3.15 -4.89 2.23
C SER A 228 3.49 -5.80 3.42
N PHE A 229 3.50 -5.28 4.65
CA PHE A 229 3.63 -6.08 5.86
C PHE A 229 2.47 -7.06 6.05
N ILE A 230 1.24 -6.64 5.74
CA ILE A 230 0.02 -7.42 5.95
C ILE A 230 0.10 -8.81 5.30
N PRO A 231 0.32 -8.97 3.97
CA PRO A 231 0.44 -10.29 3.37
C PRO A 231 1.61 -11.12 3.93
N ASN A 232 2.70 -10.50 4.34
CA ASN A 232 3.86 -11.23 4.85
C ASN A 232 3.63 -11.74 6.27
N ALA A 233 2.95 -10.96 7.12
CA ALA A 233 2.51 -11.39 8.44
C ALA A 233 1.38 -12.43 8.37
N LEU A 234 0.44 -12.29 7.43
CA LEU A 234 -0.66 -13.25 7.24
C LEU A 234 -0.19 -14.68 6.95
N ALA A 235 1.04 -14.87 6.46
CA ALA A 235 1.58 -16.19 6.17
C ALA A 235 1.75 -17.10 7.40
N VAL A 236 1.72 -16.56 8.63
CA VAL A 236 1.81 -17.35 9.87
C VAL A 236 0.45 -17.71 10.48
N TYR A 237 -0.65 -17.22 9.88
CA TYR A 237 -2.00 -17.33 10.42
C TYR A 237 -2.94 -18.13 9.51
N ASP A 238 -3.93 -18.75 10.14
CA ASP A 238 -5.07 -19.37 9.46
C ASP A 238 -6.02 -18.28 8.96
N SER A 239 -5.80 -17.87 7.71
CA SER A 239 -6.55 -16.80 7.04
C SER A 239 -7.47 -17.37 5.95
N PRO A 240 -8.76 -16.95 5.89
CA PRO A 240 -9.62 -17.28 4.74
C PRO A 240 -9.08 -16.72 3.43
N ILE A 241 -8.37 -15.59 3.50
CA ILE A 241 -7.81 -14.92 2.34
C ILE A 241 -6.35 -15.34 2.22
N HIS A 242 -6.03 -15.98 1.11
CA HIS A 242 -4.66 -16.35 0.80
C HIS A 242 -3.77 -15.09 0.69
N PRO A 243 -2.59 -15.03 1.34
CA PRO A 243 -1.70 -13.87 1.31
C PRO A 243 -1.35 -13.35 -0.09
N GLY A 244 -1.30 -14.26 -1.07
CA GLY A 244 -1.08 -13.92 -2.48
C GLY A 244 -2.09 -12.90 -3.03
N ILE A 245 -3.38 -12.97 -2.62
CA ILE A 245 -4.40 -12.00 -3.08
C ILE A 245 -4.09 -10.59 -2.56
N LYS A 246 -3.63 -10.49 -1.32
CA LYS A 246 -3.18 -9.24 -0.70
C LYS A 246 -1.91 -8.70 -1.38
N LYS A 247 -1.01 -9.58 -1.84
CA LYS A 247 0.16 -9.18 -2.66
C LYS A 247 -0.25 -8.67 -4.05
N VAL A 248 -1.22 -9.30 -4.71
CA VAL A 248 -1.78 -8.79 -6.00
C VAL A 248 -2.31 -7.37 -5.82
N ARG A 249 -3.03 -7.10 -4.71
CA ARG A 249 -3.51 -5.76 -4.37
C ARG A 249 -2.37 -4.75 -4.22
N TYR A 250 -1.34 -5.11 -3.45
CA TYR A 250 -0.16 -4.28 -3.23
C TYR A 250 0.51 -3.86 -4.55
N TYR A 251 0.83 -4.81 -5.43
CA TYR A 251 1.49 -4.51 -6.71
C TYR A 251 0.56 -3.77 -7.69
N THR A 252 -0.74 -4.05 -7.69
CA THR A 252 -1.71 -3.29 -8.50
C THR A 252 -1.68 -1.81 -8.13
N ARG A 253 -1.66 -1.49 -6.82
CA ARG A 253 -1.52 -0.11 -6.34
C ARG A 253 -0.20 0.52 -6.73
N ASN A 254 0.92 -0.20 -6.60
CA ASN A 254 2.22 0.33 -7.04
C ASN A 254 2.20 0.69 -8.53
N VAL A 255 1.65 -0.17 -9.40
CA VAL A 255 1.49 0.13 -10.83
C VAL A 255 0.72 1.44 -11.03
N ILE A 256 -0.41 1.61 -10.35
CA ILE A 256 -1.25 2.82 -10.45
C ILE A 256 -0.47 4.05 -9.96
N TYR A 257 0.16 3.98 -8.80
CA TYR A 257 0.81 5.13 -8.16
C TYR A 257 2.09 5.54 -8.88
N ASN A 258 2.92 4.58 -9.31
CA ASN A 258 4.14 4.86 -10.08
C ASN A 258 3.79 5.44 -11.47
N ALA A 259 2.79 4.88 -12.15
CA ALA A 259 2.28 5.47 -13.40
C ALA A 259 1.75 6.89 -13.20
N ASN A 260 1.04 7.15 -12.10
CA ASN A 260 0.50 8.48 -11.78
C ASN A 260 1.60 9.54 -11.65
N ILE A 261 2.72 9.22 -11.00
CA ILE A 261 3.88 10.12 -10.91
C ILE A 261 4.77 10.11 -12.16
N GLY A 262 4.47 9.26 -13.14
CA GLY A 262 5.23 9.13 -14.39
C GLY A 262 6.50 8.29 -14.27
N ASP A 263 6.68 7.55 -13.19
CA ASP A 263 7.76 6.57 -13.03
C ASP A 263 7.38 5.27 -13.77
N TRP A 264 7.47 5.31 -15.09
CA TRP A 264 7.11 4.19 -15.97
C TRP A 264 8.05 3.00 -15.82
N GLU A 265 9.32 3.24 -15.48
CA GLU A 265 10.28 2.16 -15.22
C GLU A 265 9.84 1.34 -14.01
N GLN A 266 9.53 2.01 -12.90
CA GLN A 266 9.07 1.32 -11.70
C GLN A 266 7.68 0.72 -11.90
N ALA A 267 6.76 1.41 -12.59
CA ALA A 267 5.44 0.88 -12.92
C ALA A 267 5.52 -0.42 -13.76
N ALA A 268 6.47 -0.50 -14.69
CA ALA A 268 6.71 -1.72 -15.48
C ALA A 268 7.23 -2.87 -14.61
N LYS A 269 8.18 -2.61 -13.71
CA LYS A 269 8.69 -3.62 -12.74
C LYS A 269 7.57 -4.13 -11.83
N ASP A 270 6.75 -3.23 -11.29
CA ASP A 270 5.61 -3.60 -10.45
C ASP A 270 4.55 -4.41 -11.23
N ALA A 271 4.41 -4.14 -12.53
CA ALA A 271 3.52 -4.91 -13.41
C ALA A 271 4.04 -6.34 -13.63
N GLU A 272 5.35 -6.54 -13.82
CA GLU A 272 5.96 -7.87 -13.90
C GLU A 272 5.79 -8.66 -12.58
N GLU A 273 6.00 -8.00 -11.44
CA GLU A 273 5.77 -8.62 -10.12
C GLU A 273 4.29 -8.97 -9.90
N LEU A 274 3.37 -8.09 -10.31
CA LEU A 274 1.94 -8.37 -10.30
C LEU A 274 1.61 -9.64 -11.10
N GLU A 275 2.15 -9.77 -12.32
CA GLU A 275 1.94 -10.95 -13.17
C GLU A 275 2.47 -12.24 -12.51
N SER A 276 3.66 -12.17 -11.94
CA SER A 276 4.33 -13.27 -11.25
C SER A 276 3.53 -13.74 -10.02
N VAL A 277 3.17 -12.81 -9.14
CA VAL A 277 2.38 -13.09 -7.94
C VAL A 277 1.01 -13.63 -8.30
N TRP A 278 0.34 -13.04 -9.30
CA TRP A 278 -0.97 -13.52 -9.72
C TRP A 278 -0.90 -14.94 -10.30
N SER A 279 0.12 -15.22 -11.12
CA SER A 279 0.31 -16.53 -11.75
C SER A 279 0.53 -17.66 -10.73
N SER A 280 1.23 -17.38 -9.64
CA SER A 280 1.44 -18.34 -8.54
C SER A 280 0.23 -18.45 -7.60
N THR A 281 -0.57 -17.39 -7.47
CA THR A 281 -1.70 -17.34 -6.54
C THR A 281 -2.98 -17.94 -7.13
N LYS A 282 -3.24 -17.75 -8.42
CA LYS A 282 -4.55 -18.07 -9.04
C LYS A 282 -5.00 -19.52 -8.82
N SER A 283 -4.09 -20.49 -8.87
CA SER A 283 -4.41 -21.91 -8.65
C SER A 283 -4.79 -22.21 -7.20
N MET A 284 -4.29 -21.44 -6.24
CA MET A 284 -4.58 -21.63 -4.81
C MET A 284 -6.01 -21.20 -4.45
N VAL A 285 -6.57 -20.23 -5.18
CA VAL A 285 -7.90 -19.67 -4.90
C VAL A 285 -8.99 -20.17 -5.86
N ALA A 286 -8.62 -20.69 -7.04
CA ALA A 286 -9.55 -21.09 -8.11
C ALA A 286 -10.63 -22.09 -7.69
N LYS A 287 -10.39 -22.95 -6.69
CA LYS A 287 -11.39 -23.93 -6.23
C LYS A 287 -12.66 -23.28 -5.67
N LYS A 288 -12.52 -22.13 -5.01
CA LYS A 288 -13.61 -21.42 -4.34
C LYS A 288 -14.15 -20.22 -5.14
N SER A 289 -13.39 -19.72 -6.11
CA SER A 289 -13.72 -18.47 -6.83
C SER A 289 -13.40 -18.52 -8.32
N LYS A 290 -13.76 -19.61 -9.02
CA LYS A 290 -13.35 -19.86 -10.41
C LYS A 290 -13.66 -18.70 -11.37
N GLU A 291 -14.90 -18.21 -11.38
CA GLU A 291 -15.34 -17.13 -12.28
C GLU A 291 -14.61 -15.80 -11.97
N ASP A 292 -14.48 -15.47 -10.68
CA ASP A 292 -13.76 -14.28 -10.24
C ASP A 292 -12.27 -14.35 -10.63
N VAL A 293 -11.65 -15.53 -10.53
CA VAL A 293 -10.26 -15.77 -10.93
C VAL A 293 -10.07 -15.60 -12.43
N GLU A 294 -10.98 -16.12 -13.27
CA GLU A 294 -10.92 -15.91 -14.72
C GLU A 294 -11.04 -14.41 -15.06
N THR A 295 -11.96 -13.70 -14.40
CA THR A 295 -12.19 -12.26 -14.58
C THR A 295 -10.98 -11.43 -14.16
N LEU A 296 -10.41 -11.69 -12.99
CA LEU A 296 -9.18 -11.04 -12.53
C LEU A 296 -8.01 -11.31 -13.49
N ASN A 297 -7.90 -12.52 -14.03
CA ASN A 297 -6.84 -12.86 -14.97
C ASN A 297 -6.90 -12.04 -16.27
N TYR A 298 -8.10 -11.76 -16.80
CA TYR A 298 -8.23 -10.84 -17.94
C TYR A 298 -7.92 -9.40 -17.56
N ALA A 299 -8.39 -8.93 -16.40
CA ALA A 299 -8.13 -7.58 -15.94
C ALA A 299 -6.63 -7.30 -15.71
N VAL A 300 -5.90 -8.26 -15.12
CA VAL A 300 -4.44 -8.15 -14.94
C VAL A 300 -3.76 -8.01 -16.30
N LYS A 301 -4.07 -8.87 -17.28
CA LYS A 301 -3.48 -8.77 -18.63
C LYS A 301 -3.75 -7.43 -19.31
N ASP A 302 -4.97 -6.92 -19.16
CA ASP A 302 -5.32 -5.59 -19.66
C ASP A 302 -4.49 -4.48 -19.00
N LEU A 303 -4.29 -4.55 -17.68
CA LEU A 303 -3.45 -3.62 -16.94
C LEU A 303 -2.00 -3.65 -17.45
N LEU A 304 -1.40 -4.84 -17.56
CA LEU A 304 -0.03 -5.01 -18.06
C LEU A 304 0.15 -4.36 -19.44
N LYS A 305 -0.84 -4.55 -20.33
CA LYS A 305 -0.82 -3.97 -21.67
C LYS A 305 -0.83 -2.44 -21.64
N VAL A 306 -1.67 -1.81 -20.81
CA VAL A 306 -1.79 -0.35 -20.78
C VAL A 306 -0.62 0.34 -20.06
N VAL A 307 0.11 -0.37 -19.20
CA VAL A 307 1.40 0.10 -18.64
C VAL A 307 2.42 0.30 -19.76
N GLN A 308 2.52 -0.64 -20.70
CA GLN A 308 3.41 -0.52 -21.88
C GLN A 308 3.01 0.61 -22.84
N MET A 309 1.78 1.10 -22.74
CA MET A 309 1.29 2.24 -23.52
C MET A 309 1.58 3.59 -22.83
N GLU A 310 2.16 3.58 -21.63
CA GLU A 310 2.47 4.77 -20.81
C GLU A 310 1.28 5.73 -20.67
N SER A 311 0.06 5.19 -20.58
CA SER A 311 -1.16 5.99 -20.49
C SER A 311 -1.67 6.03 -19.04
N LYS A 312 -1.42 7.15 -18.34
CA LYS A 312 -1.85 7.34 -16.94
C LYS A 312 -3.33 7.05 -16.74
N GLN A 313 -4.17 7.60 -17.63
CA GLN A 313 -5.62 7.41 -17.57
C GLN A 313 -6.03 5.95 -17.77
N LEU A 314 -5.45 5.25 -18.75
CA LEU A 314 -5.78 3.85 -18.99
C LEU A 314 -5.28 2.95 -17.85
N VAL A 315 -4.07 3.21 -17.33
CA VAL A 315 -3.53 2.49 -16.16
C VAL A 315 -4.43 2.68 -14.94
N PHE A 316 -4.88 3.91 -14.67
CA PHE A 316 -5.82 4.17 -13.57
C PHE A 316 -7.12 3.37 -13.75
N ILE A 317 -7.77 3.46 -14.91
CA ILE A 317 -9.04 2.76 -15.18
C ILE A 317 -8.88 1.24 -15.08
N LYS A 318 -7.84 0.67 -15.70
CA LYS A 318 -7.62 -0.78 -15.68
C LYS A 318 -7.16 -1.26 -14.32
N GLY A 319 -6.38 -0.45 -13.60
CA GLY A 319 -5.98 -0.69 -12.22
C GLY A 319 -7.17 -0.78 -11.28
N GLU A 320 -8.11 0.17 -11.36
CA GLU A 320 -9.34 0.14 -10.55
C GLU A 320 -10.21 -1.09 -10.84
N ILE A 321 -10.27 -1.56 -12.09
CA ILE A 321 -10.96 -2.81 -12.43
C ILE A 321 -10.27 -4.01 -11.77
N VAL A 322 -8.94 -4.07 -11.80
CA VAL A 322 -8.17 -5.11 -11.09
C VAL A 322 -8.46 -5.04 -9.58
N MET A 323 -8.44 -3.85 -8.98
CA MET A 323 -8.75 -3.64 -7.57
C MET A 323 -10.17 -4.10 -7.20
N GLN A 324 -11.15 -3.87 -8.06
CA GLN A 324 -12.52 -4.33 -7.85
C GLN A 324 -12.61 -5.87 -7.89
N ASN A 325 -12.02 -6.50 -8.90
CA ASN A 325 -12.01 -7.97 -9.02
C ASN A 325 -11.30 -8.64 -7.84
N ILE A 326 -10.26 -8.00 -7.28
CA ILE A 326 -9.60 -8.47 -6.05
C ILE A 326 -10.58 -8.45 -4.87
N LYS A 327 -11.35 -7.36 -4.70
CA LYS A 327 -12.37 -7.26 -3.63
C LYS A 327 -13.43 -8.35 -3.76
N ASP A 328 -13.86 -8.65 -4.99
CA ASP A 328 -14.86 -9.68 -5.26
C ASP A 328 -14.32 -11.07 -4.87
N ILE A 329 -13.08 -11.41 -5.24
CA ILE A 329 -12.43 -12.65 -4.78
C ILE A 329 -12.34 -12.71 -3.25
N GLU A 330 -11.90 -11.64 -2.60
CA GLU A 330 -11.78 -11.61 -1.14
C GLU A 330 -13.12 -11.86 -0.45
N LYS A 331 -14.21 -11.29 -0.98
CA LYS A 331 -15.56 -11.53 -0.49
C LYS A 331 -15.98 -13.00 -0.67
N THR A 332 -15.83 -13.55 -1.88
CA THR A 332 -16.14 -14.94 -2.17
C THR A 332 -15.37 -15.91 -1.25
N LEU A 333 -14.10 -15.63 -0.96
CA LEU A 333 -13.29 -16.45 -0.07
C LEU A 333 -13.74 -16.40 1.40
N LYS A 334 -14.16 -15.21 1.89
CA LYS A 334 -14.70 -15.04 3.25
C LYS A 334 -16.04 -15.76 3.41
N ASP A 335 -16.98 -15.53 2.49
CA ASP A 335 -18.31 -16.14 2.52
C ASP A 335 -18.23 -17.68 2.41
N GLY A 336 -17.25 -18.18 1.63
CA GLY A 336 -16.95 -19.61 1.50
C GLY A 336 -16.27 -20.25 2.72
N GLU A 337 -15.73 -19.47 3.66
CA GLU A 337 -15.25 -19.98 4.96
C GLU A 337 -16.41 -20.10 5.96
N GLU A 338 -17.27 -19.08 6.02
CA GLU A 338 -18.42 -19.05 6.94
C GLU A 338 -19.45 -20.15 6.65
N SER A 339 -19.68 -20.44 5.37
CA SER A 339 -20.60 -21.51 4.93
C SER A 339 -20.06 -22.93 5.14
N GLY A 340 -18.75 -23.11 5.31
CA GLY A 340 -18.10 -24.41 5.55
C GLY A 340 -18.00 -24.81 7.03
N LYS A 341 -18.39 -23.93 7.96
CA LYS A 341 -18.33 -24.15 9.42
C LYS A 341 -19.65 -24.67 10.04
N ILE A 342 -20.58 -25.19 9.22
CA ILE A 342 -21.89 -25.74 9.67
C ILE A 342 -21.86 -27.27 9.75
#